data_AF-A0A454JIY3-F1
#
_entry.id   AF-A0A454JIY3-F1
#
_cell.length_a   1.000
_cell.length_b   1.000
_cell.length_c   1.000
_cell.angle_alpha   90.00
_cell.angle_beta   90.00
_cell.angle_gamma   90.00
#
_symmetry.space_group_name_H-M   'P 1'
#
loop_
_entity.id
_entity.type
_entity.pdbx_description
1 polymer ?
#
loop_
_entity_poly.entity_id
_entity_poly.type
_entity_poly.pdbx_seq_one_letter_code
_entity_poly.pdbx_strand_id
1 'polypeptide(L)'
;MIAAGIVVVSYAIDERRASAKISAASVKDLQEFVRSTDDLERAYSSCQTMLEKHMFAFSHDIKNSCTGPISKKINEVTLQVERLGASLDAASWSEIDEISKLMLEDSRQGLIALEMTGGFEDEVVRSLKDMCAKVKDEDLFASRNKSIYEAGRSAMIAQLNYFFTIRDFILPALDSMKARVLVQARSVVSESIPDNMIKKANLLSNILHDRKNFELEVPKQPFTLSVIKDRSSRNIKISAGEGFDFIEQARWQQVLVNSRVESLRGRSDDIESLISCGVLKQEARKLMSEPVR
;
A
#
# COMPACT_ATOMS: atom_id res chain seq x y z
N MET A 1 -41.89 -36.10 -40.28
CA MET A 1 -40.68 -35.25 -40.45
C MET A 1 -40.80 -33.84 -39.86
N ILE A 2 -41.99 -33.26 -39.66
CA ILE A 2 -42.15 -31.88 -39.14
C ILE A 2 -41.88 -31.76 -37.63
N ALA A 3 -42.27 -32.77 -36.83
CA ALA A 3 -42.09 -32.75 -35.36
C ALA A 3 -40.61 -32.80 -34.91
N ALA A 4 -39.76 -33.54 -35.63
CA ALA A 4 -38.33 -33.62 -35.32
C ALA A 4 -37.59 -32.30 -35.58
N GLY A 5 -37.99 -31.55 -36.63
CA GLY A 5 -37.40 -30.24 -36.93
C GLY A 5 -37.74 -29.16 -35.89
N ILE A 6 -38.96 -29.19 -35.32
CA ILE A 6 -39.38 -28.25 -34.28
C ILE A 6 -38.63 -28.52 -32.96
N VAL A 7 -38.45 -29.79 -32.57
CA VAL A 7 -37.71 -30.16 -31.35
C VAL A 7 -36.23 -29.76 -31.43
N VAL A 8 -35.58 -29.95 -32.58
CA VAL A 8 -34.17 -29.55 -32.79
C VAL A 8 -34.01 -28.03 -32.77
N VAL A 9 -34.96 -27.27 -33.34
CA VAL A 9 -34.93 -25.81 -33.32
C VAL A 9 -35.19 -25.25 -31.91
N SER A 10 -36.15 -25.83 -31.16
CA SER A 10 -36.39 -25.46 -29.76
C SER A 10 -35.18 -25.73 -28.87
N TYR A 11 -34.55 -26.90 -29.00
CA TYR A 11 -33.35 -27.25 -28.26
C TYR A 11 -32.18 -26.30 -28.58
N ALA A 12 -31.95 -25.97 -29.85
CA ALA A 12 -30.92 -25.02 -30.26
C ALA A 12 -31.20 -23.57 -29.77
N ILE A 13 -32.46 -23.16 -29.67
CA ILE A 13 -32.85 -21.86 -29.10
C ILE A 13 -32.62 -21.83 -27.60
N ASP A 14 -32.96 -22.91 -26.89
CA ASP A 14 -32.76 -23.01 -25.45
C ASP A 14 -31.28 -23.10 -25.09
N GLU A 15 -30.45 -23.82 -25.86
CA GLU A 15 -28.99 -23.81 -25.73
C GLU A 15 -28.41 -22.41 -25.98
N ARG A 16 -28.88 -21.69 -27.00
CA ARG A 16 -28.46 -20.30 -27.25
C ARG A 16 -28.85 -19.36 -26.12
N ARG A 17 -30.05 -19.50 -25.57
CA ARG A 17 -30.51 -18.69 -24.42
C ARG A 17 -29.72 -19.02 -23.15
N ALA A 18 -29.46 -20.30 -22.90
CA ALA A 18 -28.64 -20.76 -21.78
C ALA A 18 -27.20 -20.23 -21.92
N SER A 19 -26.60 -20.36 -23.10
CA SER A 19 -25.27 -19.82 -23.41
C SER A 19 -25.22 -18.30 -23.28
N ALA A 20 -26.25 -17.57 -23.74
CA ALA A 20 -26.33 -16.11 -23.60
C ALA A 20 -26.53 -15.66 -22.14
N LYS A 21 -27.24 -16.46 -21.33
CA LYS A 21 -27.42 -16.19 -19.90
C LYS A 21 -26.13 -16.45 -19.11
N ILE A 22 -25.40 -17.50 -19.47
CA ILE A 22 -24.08 -17.83 -18.88
C ILE A 22 -23.06 -16.76 -19.26
N SER A 23 -23.05 -16.29 -20.51
CA SER A 23 -22.15 -15.20 -20.92
C SER A 23 -22.50 -13.88 -20.24
N ALA A 24 -23.78 -13.54 -20.09
CA ALA A 24 -24.21 -12.33 -19.39
C ALA A 24 -23.85 -12.35 -17.89
N ALA A 25 -24.02 -13.49 -17.21
CA ALA A 25 -23.61 -13.65 -15.82
C ALA A 25 -22.09 -13.55 -15.66
N SER A 26 -21.33 -14.23 -16.53
CA SER A 26 -19.87 -14.17 -16.53
C SER A 26 -19.35 -12.75 -16.79
N VAL A 27 -19.94 -12.03 -17.74
CA VAL A 27 -19.56 -10.63 -18.02
C VAL A 27 -19.85 -9.72 -16.82
N LYS A 28 -20.95 -9.94 -16.11
CA LYS A 28 -21.28 -9.19 -14.89
C LYS A 28 -20.23 -9.42 -13.80
N ASP A 29 -19.86 -10.67 -13.53
CA ASP A 29 -18.87 -11.00 -12.51
C ASP A 29 -17.49 -10.40 -12.87
N LEU A 30 -17.10 -10.45 -14.15
CA LEU A 30 -15.87 -9.80 -14.66
C LEU A 30 -15.91 -8.26 -14.48
N GLN A 31 -17.07 -7.62 -14.70
CA GLN A 31 -17.24 -6.17 -14.47
C GLN A 31 -17.18 -5.79 -13.00
N GLU A 32 -17.78 -6.58 -12.10
CA GLU A 32 -17.71 -6.36 -10.65
C GLU A 32 -16.27 -6.47 -10.13
N PHE A 33 -15.50 -7.42 -10.65
CA PHE A 33 -14.08 -7.54 -10.33
C PHE A 33 -13.27 -6.34 -10.81
N VAL A 34 -13.46 -5.88 -12.05
CA VAL A 34 -12.76 -4.68 -12.57
C VAL A 34 -13.04 -3.48 -11.67
N ARG A 35 -14.30 -3.27 -11.27
CA ARG A 35 -14.68 -2.16 -10.38
C ARG A 35 -14.02 -2.26 -9.00
N SER A 36 -13.98 -3.46 -8.42
CA SER A 36 -13.34 -3.71 -7.12
C SER A 36 -11.82 -3.50 -7.20
N THR A 37 -11.22 -3.86 -8.33
CA THR A 37 -9.79 -3.65 -8.62
C THR A 37 -9.47 -2.17 -8.79
N ASP A 38 -10.34 -1.38 -9.45
CA ASP A 38 -10.22 0.08 -9.55
C ASP A 38 -10.31 0.78 -8.18
N ASP A 39 -11.21 0.31 -7.31
CA ASP A 39 -11.31 0.81 -5.93
C ASP A 39 -10.02 0.54 -5.14
N LEU A 40 -9.44 -0.65 -5.29
CA LEU A 40 -8.19 -1.03 -4.66
C LEU A 40 -7.00 -0.21 -5.21
N GLU A 41 -6.95 0.00 -6.53
CA GLU A 41 -5.93 0.83 -7.18
C GLU A 41 -6.00 2.28 -6.68
N ARG A 42 -7.20 2.85 -6.53
CA ARG A 42 -7.38 4.19 -5.95
C ARG A 42 -6.84 4.26 -4.52
N ALA A 43 -7.09 3.25 -3.69
CA ALA A 43 -6.58 3.21 -2.32
C ALA A 43 -5.04 3.15 -2.30
N TYR A 44 -4.43 2.27 -3.11
CA TYR A 44 -2.97 2.19 -3.23
C TYR A 44 -2.35 3.46 -3.82
N SER A 45 -2.98 4.06 -4.83
CA SER A 45 -2.51 5.31 -5.45
C SER A 45 -2.55 6.47 -4.47
N SER A 46 -3.59 6.55 -3.64
CA SER A 46 -3.70 7.55 -2.57
C SER A 46 -2.60 7.36 -1.53
N CYS A 47 -2.37 6.12 -1.09
CA CYS A 47 -1.26 5.78 -0.20
C CYS A 47 0.11 6.15 -0.79
N GLN A 48 0.36 5.74 -2.03
CA GLN A 48 1.63 6.01 -2.74
C GLN A 48 1.86 7.52 -2.91
N THR A 49 0.82 8.28 -3.28
CA THR A 49 0.90 9.75 -3.37
C THR A 49 1.16 10.40 -2.01
N MET A 50 0.52 9.92 -0.93
CA MET A 50 0.77 10.42 0.42
C MET A 50 2.22 10.15 0.82
N LEU A 51 2.68 8.92 0.65
CA LEU A 51 4.06 8.55 0.95
C LEU A 51 5.02 9.38 0.11
N GLU A 52 4.78 9.56 -1.19
CA GLU A 52 5.62 10.36 -2.09
C GLU A 52 5.83 11.80 -1.61
N LYS A 53 4.75 12.47 -1.17
CA LYS A 53 4.79 13.87 -0.74
C LYS A 53 5.52 14.09 0.59
N HIS A 54 5.57 13.08 1.45
CA HIS A 54 6.14 13.22 2.79
C HIS A 54 7.59 12.73 2.86
N MET A 55 8.44 13.54 3.51
CA MET A 55 9.80 13.14 3.89
C MET A 55 9.80 11.99 4.90
N PHE A 56 8.79 11.98 5.76
CA PHE A 56 8.46 10.95 6.74
C PHE A 56 6.96 11.02 6.98
N ALA A 57 6.25 9.90 6.84
CA ALA A 57 4.82 9.82 7.15
C ALA A 57 4.65 9.39 8.61
N PHE A 58 3.76 10.06 9.36
CA PHE A 58 3.47 9.68 10.73
C PHE A 58 2.40 8.57 10.78
N SER A 59 2.26 7.91 11.92
CA SER A 59 1.40 6.72 12.05
C SER A 59 -0.04 7.01 11.66
N HIS A 60 -0.55 8.21 11.98
CA HIS A 60 -1.89 8.64 11.63
C HIS A 60 -2.07 8.76 10.10
N ASP A 61 -1.11 9.35 9.38
CA ASP A 61 -1.15 9.47 7.91
C ASP A 61 -1.14 8.08 7.25
N ILE A 62 -0.25 7.19 7.72
CA ILE A 62 -0.15 5.81 7.22
C ILE A 62 -1.44 5.04 7.49
N LYS A 63 -2.03 5.21 8.68
CA LYS A 63 -3.30 4.56 9.04
C LYS A 63 -4.43 4.98 8.11
N ASN A 64 -4.54 6.27 7.84
CA ASN A 64 -5.67 6.84 7.10
C ASN A 64 -5.55 6.75 5.60
N SER A 65 -4.35 6.96 5.06
CA SER A 65 -4.14 6.96 3.61
C SER A 65 -3.75 5.59 3.07
N CYS A 66 -3.28 4.67 3.93
CA CYS A 66 -2.80 3.36 3.51
C CYS A 66 -3.59 2.21 4.15
N THR A 67 -3.25 1.84 5.39
CA THR A 67 -3.65 0.52 5.95
C THR A 67 -5.17 0.40 6.12
N GLY A 68 -5.85 1.46 6.55
CA GLY A 68 -7.30 1.49 6.72
C GLY A 68 -8.08 1.28 5.42
N PRO A 69 -7.88 2.12 4.38
CA PRO A 69 -8.54 1.94 3.08
C PRO A 69 -8.16 0.65 2.36
N ILE A 70 -6.87 0.30 2.34
CA ILE A 70 -6.35 -0.86 1.59
C ILE A 70 -6.88 -2.17 2.18
N SER A 71 -6.87 -2.32 3.51
CA SER A 71 -7.35 -3.55 4.17
C SER A 71 -8.82 -3.85 3.85
N LYS A 72 -9.67 -2.81 3.74
CA LYS A 72 -11.07 -3.00 3.35
C LYS A 72 -11.18 -3.46 1.90
N LYS A 73 -10.48 -2.78 0.98
CA LYS A 73 -10.58 -3.03 -0.46
C LYS A 73 -9.91 -4.32 -0.92
N ILE A 74 -8.83 -4.74 -0.27
CA ILE A 74 -8.16 -5.98 -0.65
C ILE A 74 -9.01 -7.21 -0.33
N ASN A 75 -9.71 -7.21 0.80
CA ASN A 75 -10.64 -8.29 1.16
C ASN A 75 -11.81 -8.40 0.15
N GLU A 76 -12.31 -7.26 -0.33
CA GLU A 76 -13.34 -7.23 -1.39
C GLU A 76 -12.84 -7.88 -2.68
N VAL A 77 -11.60 -7.55 -3.11
CA VAL A 77 -10.99 -8.14 -4.32
C VAL A 77 -10.75 -9.63 -4.14
N THR A 78 -10.18 -10.09 -3.01
CA THR A 78 -9.94 -11.51 -2.76
C THR A 78 -11.22 -12.34 -2.84
N LEU A 79 -12.33 -11.86 -2.27
CA LEU A 79 -13.62 -12.54 -2.37
C LEU A 79 -14.16 -12.60 -3.80
N GLN A 80 -13.85 -11.60 -4.64
CA GLN A 80 -14.27 -11.60 -6.04
C GLN A 80 -13.42 -12.55 -6.90
N VAL A 81 -12.14 -12.75 -6.58
CA VAL A 81 -11.27 -13.73 -7.29
C VAL A 81 -11.82 -15.15 -7.19
N GLU A 82 -12.35 -15.54 -6.03
CA GLU A 82 -12.97 -16.86 -5.86
C GLU A 82 -14.19 -17.04 -6.77
N ARG A 83 -15.00 -15.98 -6.94
CA ARG A 83 -16.18 -15.99 -7.82
C ARG A 83 -15.81 -16.04 -9.30
N LEU A 84 -14.68 -15.44 -9.67
CA LEU A 84 -14.18 -15.42 -11.04
C LEU A 84 -13.70 -16.79 -11.55
N GLY A 85 -13.48 -17.78 -10.68
CA GLY A 85 -12.96 -19.09 -11.08
C GLY A 85 -13.83 -19.82 -12.13
N ALA A 86 -15.14 -19.53 -12.16
CA ALA A 86 -16.04 -20.09 -13.17
C ALA A 86 -16.06 -19.31 -14.50
N SER A 87 -15.53 -18.09 -14.53
CA SER A 87 -15.61 -17.16 -15.67
C SER A 87 -14.26 -16.92 -16.37
N LEU A 88 -13.15 -17.26 -15.71
CA LEU A 88 -11.79 -17.18 -16.26
C LEU A 88 -11.29 -18.55 -16.71
N ASP A 89 -10.39 -18.57 -17.70
CA ASP A 89 -9.60 -19.76 -17.97
C ASP A 89 -8.65 -20.07 -16.79
N ALA A 90 -8.29 -21.35 -16.63
CA ALA A 90 -7.54 -21.81 -15.46
C ALA A 90 -6.18 -21.12 -15.28
N ALA A 91 -5.50 -20.77 -16.38
CA ALA A 91 -4.20 -20.09 -16.31
C ALA A 91 -4.38 -18.64 -15.84
N SER A 92 -5.31 -17.89 -16.42
CA SER A 92 -5.62 -16.52 -16.01
C SER A 92 -6.11 -16.45 -14.56
N TRP A 93 -6.95 -17.40 -14.14
CA TRP A 93 -7.41 -17.48 -12.75
C TRP A 93 -6.25 -17.74 -11.79
N SER A 94 -5.38 -18.70 -12.10
CA SER A 94 -4.21 -19.02 -11.27
C SER A 94 -3.27 -17.82 -11.09
N GLU A 95 -2.99 -17.07 -12.16
CA GLU A 95 -2.14 -15.86 -12.09
C GLU A 95 -2.79 -14.76 -11.22
N ILE A 96 -4.10 -14.56 -11.38
CA ILE A 96 -4.87 -13.57 -10.61
C ILE A 96 -4.96 -13.94 -9.13
N ASP A 97 -5.21 -15.21 -8.81
CA ASP A 97 -5.24 -15.74 -7.45
C ASP A 97 -3.88 -15.59 -6.76
N GLU A 98 -2.81 -15.97 -7.45
CA GLU A 98 -1.45 -15.88 -6.90
C GLU A 98 -1.05 -14.43 -6.59
N ILE A 99 -1.32 -13.49 -7.49
CA ILE A 99 -1.04 -12.07 -7.24
C ILE A 99 -1.93 -11.49 -6.16
N SER A 100 -3.20 -11.91 -6.07
CA SER A 100 -4.10 -11.43 -5.02
C SER A 100 -3.61 -11.87 -3.63
N LYS A 101 -3.06 -13.09 -3.52
CA LYS A 101 -2.39 -13.56 -2.29
C LYS A 101 -1.13 -12.76 -1.99
N LEU A 102 -0.31 -12.49 -3.00
CA LEU A 102 0.89 -11.67 -2.84
C LEU A 102 0.56 -10.24 -2.40
N MET A 103 -0.50 -9.64 -2.95
CA MET A 103 -0.97 -8.31 -2.53
C MET A 103 -1.44 -8.32 -1.07
N LEU A 104 -2.04 -9.42 -0.60
CA LEU A 104 -2.42 -9.57 0.80
C LEU A 104 -1.18 -9.57 1.71
N GLU A 105 -0.13 -10.26 1.30
CA GLU A 105 1.17 -10.21 1.98
C GLU A 105 1.79 -8.81 1.92
N ASP A 106 1.71 -8.13 0.77
CA ASP A 106 2.19 -6.75 0.61
C ASP A 106 1.40 -5.75 1.46
N SER A 107 0.11 -5.98 1.69
CA SER A 107 -0.69 -5.18 2.61
C SER A 107 -0.18 -5.26 4.05
N ARG A 108 0.43 -6.41 4.44
CA ARG A 108 1.10 -6.56 5.74
C ARG A 108 2.36 -5.72 5.84
N GLN A 109 3.05 -5.44 4.73
CA GLN A 109 4.18 -4.50 4.72
C GLN A 109 3.73 -3.08 5.10
N GLY A 110 2.51 -2.69 4.74
CA GLY A 110 1.90 -1.45 5.19
C GLY A 110 1.65 -1.41 6.71
N LEU A 111 1.25 -2.55 7.30
CA LEU A 111 1.10 -2.69 8.75
C LEU A 111 2.46 -2.63 9.46
N ILE A 112 3.50 -3.25 8.91
CA ILE A 112 4.87 -3.16 9.43
C ILE A 112 5.35 -1.71 9.39
N ALA A 113 5.12 -0.99 8.28
CA ALA A 113 5.46 0.43 8.19
C ALA A 113 4.73 1.28 9.24
N LEU A 114 3.45 1.00 9.49
CA LEU A 114 2.67 1.65 10.54
C LEU A 114 3.24 1.36 11.94
N GLU A 115 3.53 0.09 12.25
CA GLU A 115 4.05 -0.34 13.55
C GLU A 115 5.43 0.25 13.84
N MET A 116 6.36 0.17 12.89
CA MET A 116 7.70 0.75 13.03
C MET A 116 7.64 2.27 13.23
N THR A 117 6.71 2.94 12.55
CA THR A 117 6.47 4.38 12.72
C THR A 117 5.91 4.68 14.10
N GLY A 118 4.95 3.89 14.60
CA GLY A 118 4.42 4.00 15.95
C GLY A 118 5.52 3.80 17.02
N GLY A 119 6.42 2.84 16.82
CA GLY A 119 7.57 2.64 17.71
C GLY A 119 8.52 3.84 17.76
N PHE A 120 8.78 4.49 16.62
CA PHE A 120 9.52 5.76 16.60
C PHE A 120 8.80 6.88 17.37
N GLU A 121 7.49 7.02 17.17
CA GLU A 121 6.67 7.99 17.90
C GLU A 121 6.67 7.74 19.41
N ASP A 122 6.64 6.47 19.83
CA ASP A 122 6.75 6.06 21.24
C ASP A 122 8.09 6.48 21.86
N GLU A 123 9.20 6.30 21.14
CA GLU A 123 10.53 6.75 21.57
C GLU A 123 10.57 8.28 21.77
N VAL A 124 9.96 9.02 20.84
CA VAL A 124 9.88 10.49 20.91
C VAL A 124 9.05 10.92 22.14
N VAL A 125 7.86 10.34 22.33
CA VAL A 125 6.99 10.67 23.47
C VAL A 125 7.65 10.31 24.79
N ARG A 126 8.35 9.18 24.85
CA ARG A 126 9.11 8.79 26.05
C ARG A 126 10.18 9.82 26.40
N SER A 127 10.95 10.26 25.40
CA SER A 127 11.93 11.34 25.56
C SER A 127 11.31 12.64 26.06
N LEU A 128 10.09 12.99 25.60
CA LEU A 128 9.34 14.14 26.13
C LEU A 128 8.98 13.96 27.61
N LYS A 129 8.49 12.78 28.01
CA LYS A 129 8.12 12.48 29.40
C LYS A 129 9.32 12.53 30.33
N ASP A 130 10.49 12.15 29.85
CA ASP A 130 11.69 12.19 30.66
C ASP A 130 12.16 13.61 31.01
N MET A 131 11.82 14.60 30.18
CA MET A 131 12.04 16.00 30.54
C MET A 131 11.22 16.40 31.78
N CYS A 132 10.05 15.78 32.01
CA CYS A 132 9.29 15.97 33.25
C CYS A 132 10.09 15.49 34.47
N ALA A 133 10.79 14.37 34.35
CA ALA A 133 11.56 13.74 35.43
C ALA A 133 12.89 14.47 35.74
N LYS A 134 13.23 15.52 34.98
CA LYS A 134 14.49 16.29 35.11
C LYS A 134 15.72 15.39 35.17
N VAL A 135 15.71 14.29 34.41
CA VAL A 135 16.89 13.42 34.25
C VAL A 135 18.04 14.30 33.71
N LYS A 136 19.16 14.37 34.43
CA LYS A 136 20.35 15.17 34.06
C LYS A 136 21.55 14.31 33.67
N ASP A 137 21.33 13.02 33.49
CA ASP A 137 22.37 12.05 33.17
C ASP A 137 22.70 12.10 31.67
N GLU A 138 23.90 12.55 31.34
CA GLU A 138 24.39 12.71 29.96
C GLU A 138 24.43 11.38 29.19
N ASP A 139 24.72 10.27 29.86
CA ASP A 139 24.75 8.94 29.23
C ASP A 139 23.33 8.48 28.88
N LEU A 140 22.35 8.76 29.74
CA LEU A 140 20.94 8.52 29.44
C LEU A 140 20.45 9.38 28.25
N PHE A 141 20.88 10.63 28.14
CA PHE A 141 20.55 11.47 26.98
C PHE A 141 21.16 10.94 25.66
N ALA A 142 22.44 10.54 25.68
CA ALA A 142 23.10 9.97 24.52
C ALA A 142 22.46 8.66 24.07
N SER A 143 22.16 7.77 25.02
CA SER A 143 21.46 6.50 24.77
C SER A 143 20.09 6.72 24.13
N ARG A 144 19.33 7.73 24.57
CA ARG A 144 18.00 8.04 24.01
C ARG A 144 18.05 8.60 22.61
N ASN A 145 18.96 9.54 22.35
CA ASN A 145 19.13 10.06 21.00
C ASN A 145 19.47 8.95 20.01
N LYS A 146 20.30 7.99 20.45
CA LYS A 146 20.59 6.78 19.67
C LYS A 146 19.34 5.93 19.45
N SER A 147 18.54 5.67 20.49
CA SER A 147 17.32 4.87 20.39
C SER A 147 16.26 5.49 19.46
N ILE A 148 16.00 6.81 19.60
CA ILE A 148 15.11 7.56 18.71
C ILE A 148 15.59 7.48 17.26
N TYR A 149 16.90 7.63 17.04
CA TYR A 149 17.51 7.53 15.72
C TYR A 149 17.34 6.13 15.12
N GLU A 150 17.62 5.08 15.87
CA GLU A 150 17.47 3.70 15.42
C GLU A 150 16.01 3.33 15.10
N ALA A 151 15.06 3.78 15.93
CA ALA A 151 13.64 3.58 15.69
C ALA A 151 13.16 4.33 14.44
N GLY A 152 13.55 5.60 14.29
CA GLY A 152 13.21 6.39 13.11
C GLY A 152 13.83 5.84 11.82
N ARG A 153 15.06 5.32 11.89
CA ARG A 153 15.71 4.62 10.78
C ARG A 153 14.89 3.40 10.35
N SER A 154 14.48 2.56 11.29
CA SER A 154 13.66 1.38 11.02
C SER A 154 12.31 1.76 10.40
N ALA A 155 11.66 2.81 10.92
CA ALA A 155 10.42 3.35 10.36
C ALA A 155 10.60 3.84 8.91
N MET A 156 11.67 4.60 8.62
CA MET A 156 11.99 5.05 7.27
C MET A 156 12.22 3.89 6.30
N ILE A 157 12.99 2.89 6.69
CA ILE A 157 13.25 1.71 5.85
C ILE A 157 11.93 0.99 5.54
N ALA A 158 11.07 0.80 6.53
CA ALA A 158 9.77 0.14 6.34
C ALA A 158 8.84 0.95 5.41
N GLN A 159 8.75 2.28 5.60
CA GLN A 159 7.98 3.17 4.72
C GLN A 159 8.51 3.15 3.28
N LEU A 160 9.83 3.11 3.11
CA LEU A 160 10.47 3.06 1.79
C LEU A 160 10.21 1.73 1.08
N ASN A 161 10.35 0.61 1.81
CA ASN A 161 10.06 -0.72 1.31
C ASN A 161 8.61 -0.79 0.81
N TYR A 162 7.68 -0.29 1.61
CA TYR A 162 6.27 -0.29 1.25
C TYR A 162 5.97 0.63 0.05
N PHE A 163 6.56 1.83 0.00
CA PHE A 163 6.43 2.73 -1.15
C PHE A 163 6.84 2.07 -2.47
N PHE A 164 8.04 1.47 -2.53
CA PHE A 164 8.50 0.79 -3.75
C PHE A 164 7.68 -0.45 -4.06
N THR A 165 7.22 -1.17 -3.03
CA THR A 165 6.30 -2.29 -3.21
C THR A 165 5.03 -1.86 -3.97
N ILE A 166 4.43 -0.74 -3.55
CA ILE A 166 3.23 -0.20 -4.19
C ILE A 166 3.51 0.27 -5.62
N ARG A 167 4.53 1.14 -5.77
CA ARG A 167 4.85 1.80 -7.05
C ARG A 167 5.26 0.79 -8.11
N ASP A 168 6.16 -0.12 -7.75
CA ASP A 168 6.83 -0.98 -8.73
C ASP A 168 6.10 -2.30 -8.95
N PHE A 169 5.27 -2.78 -8.01
CA PHE A 169 4.64 -4.10 -8.17
C PHE A 169 3.12 -4.04 -8.07
N ILE A 170 2.55 -3.47 -7.01
CA ILE A 170 1.10 -3.53 -6.78
C ILE A 170 0.32 -2.76 -7.86
N LEU A 171 0.66 -1.49 -8.11
CA LEU A 171 -0.08 -0.69 -9.10
C LEU A 171 0.04 -1.29 -10.52
N PRO A 172 1.23 -1.68 -11.01
CA PRO A 172 1.34 -2.38 -12.29
C PRO A 172 0.59 -3.73 -12.33
N ALA A 173 0.58 -4.48 -11.23
CA ALA A 173 -0.14 -5.74 -11.14
C ALA A 173 -1.66 -5.54 -11.25
N LEU A 174 -2.23 -4.54 -10.56
CA LEU A 174 -3.66 -4.21 -10.66
C LEU A 174 -4.06 -3.84 -12.10
N ASP A 175 -3.26 -3.02 -12.80
CA ASP A 175 -3.50 -2.70 -14.21
C ASP A 175 -3.44 -3.95 -15.11
N SER A 176 -2.48 -4.84 -14.85
CA SER A 176 -2.31 -6.08 -15.60
C SER A 176 -3.45 -7.09 -15.35
N MET A 177 -3.92 -7.22 -14.10
CA MET A 177 -5.08 -8.03 -13.72
C MET A 177 -6.35 -7.55 -14.42
N LYS A 178 -6.60 -6.24 -14.41
CA LYS A 178 -7.75 -5.64 -15.13
C LYS A 178 -7.67 -5.91 -16.62
N ALA A 179 -6.50 -5.71 -17.23
CA ALA A 179 -6.29 -5.99 -18.64
C ALA A 179 -6.60 -7.46 -18.97
N ARG A 180 -6.14 -8.41 -18.15
CA ARG A 180 -6.40 -9.84 -18.33
C ARG A 180 -7.89 -10.17 -18.27
N VAL A 181 -8.61 -9.63 -17.28
CA VAL A 181 -10.06 -9.80 -17.14
C VAL A 181 -10.82 -9.18 -18.31
N LEU A 182 -10.41 -8.01 -18.79
CA LEU A 182 -11.06 -7.34 -19.94
C LEU A 182 -10.81 -8.08 -21.27
N VAL A 183 -9.62 -8.65 -21.47
CA VAL A 183 -9.32 -9.53 -22.63
C VAL A 183 -10.29 -10.70 -22.65
N GLN A 184 -10.47 -11.36 -21.49
CA GLN A 184 -11.38 -12.50 -21.38
C GLN A 184 -12.84 -12.09 -21.60
N ALA A 185 -13.30 -11.00 -20.99
CA ALA A 185 -14.65 -10.48 -21.18
C ALA A 185 -14.97 -10.24 -22.66
N ARG A 186 -14.04 -9.62 -23.41
CA ARG A 186 -14.18 -9.38 -24.85
C ARG A 186 -14.15 -10.65 -25.69
N SER A 187 -13.33 -11.63 -25.30
CA SER A 187 -13.31 -12.93 -25.96
C SER A 187 -14.68 -13.64 -25.85
N VAL A 188 -15.30 -13.60 -24.67
CA VAL A 188 -16.63 -14.20 -24.42
C VAL A 188 -17.72 -13.59 -25.30
N VAL A 189 -17.65 -12.29 -25.58
CA VAL A 189 -18.63 -11.58 -26.44
C VAL A 189 -18.18 -11.42 -27.91
N SER A 190 -17.06 -12.05 -28.30
CA SER A 190 -16.46 -11.95 -29.64
C SER A 190 -16.18 -10.51 -30.11
N GLU A 191 -15.78 -9.64 -29.17
CA GLU A 191 -15.33 -8.28 -29.46
C GLU A 191 -13.83 -8.25 -29.81
N SER A 192 -13.41 -7.24 -30.58
CA SER A 192 -12.00 -7.03 -30.89
C SER A 192 -11.21 -6.65 -29.63
N ILE A 193 -10.02 -7.24 -29.49
CA ILE A 193 -9.13 -7.02 -28.35
C ILE A 193 -7.97 -6.14 -28.81
N PRO A 194 -7.81 -4.92 -28.26
CA PRO A 194 -6.70 -4.04 -28.59
C PRO A 194 -5.33 -4.63 -28.18
N ASP A 195 -4.33 -4.50 -29.04
CA ASP A 195 -2.97 -5.02 -28.80
C ASP A 195 -2.33 -4.49 -27.51
N ASN A 196 -2.60 -3.23 -27.15
CA ASN A 196 -2.09 -2.64 -25.92
C ASN A 196 -2.65 -3.33 -24.66
N MET A 197 -3.88 -3.82 -24.72
CA MET A 197 -4.53 -4.56 -23.63
C MET A 197 -3.90 -5.95 -23.47
N ILE A 198 -3.62 -6.63 -24.58
CA ILE A 198 -2.91 -7.92 -24.58
C ILE A 198 -1.51 -7.74 -23.99
N LYS A 199 -0.78 -6.70 -24.40
CA LYS A 199 0.54 -6.38 -23.85
C LYS A 199 0.51 -6.20 -22.34
N LYS A 200 -0.45 -5.41 -21.82
CA LYS A 200 -0.63 -5.22 -20.37
C LYS A 200 -0.96 -6.52 -19.65
N ALA A 201 -1.89 -7.31 -20.18
CA ALA A 201 -2.27 -8.60 -19.60
C ALA A 201 -1.08 -9.57 -19.48
N ASN A 202 -0.15 -9.53 -20.44
CA ASN A 202 1.03 -10.39 -20.47
C ASN A 202 2.16 -9.93 -19.54
N LEU A 203 2.08 -8.74 -18.93
CA LEU A 203 3.08 -8.28 -17.96
C LEU A 203 2.94 -8.96 -16.59
N LEU A 204 1.78 -9.56 -16.32
CA LEU A 204 1.40 -10.07 -15.01
C LEU A 204 2.41 -11.09 -14.46
N SER A 205 2.82 -12.05 -15.29
CA SER A 205 3.82 -13.08 -14.91
C SER A 205 5.20 -12.48 -14.60
N ASN A 206 5.63 -11.45 -15.33
CA ASN A 206 6.93 -10.81 -15.09
C ASN A 206 6.89 -10.00 -13.79
N ILE A 207 5.80 -9.28 -13.54
CA ILE A 207 5.62 -8.52 -12.29
C ILE A 207 5.64 -9.47 -11.08
N LEU A 208 4.98 -10.62 -11.18
CA LEU A 208 5.00 -11.66 -10.15
C LEU A 208 6.41 -12.18 -9.88
N HIS A 209 7.17 -12.47 -10.94
CA HIS A 209 8.56 -12.91 -10.83
C HIS A 209 9.44 -11.85 -10.17
N ASP A 210 9.38 -10.60 -10.63
CA ASP A 210 10.19 -9.51 -10.10
C ASP A 210 9.85 -9.25 -8.63
N ARG A 211 8.55 -9.27 -8.27
CA ARG A 211 8.11 -9.04 -6.89
C ARG A 211 8.61 -10.11 -5.93
N LYS A 212 8.57 -11.39 -6.31
CA LYS A 212 9.06 -12.49 -5.47
C LYS A 212 10.55 -12.38 -5.13
N ASN A 213 11.33 -11.78 -6.02
CA ASN A 213 12.78 -11.59 -5.86
C ASN A 213 13.14 -10.17 -5.39
N PHE A 214 12.15 -9.35 -5.06
CA PHE A 214 12.37 -7.99 -4.63
C PHE A 214 12.87 -7.96 -3.19
N GLU A 215 14.07 -7.43 -3.01
CA GLU A 215 14.62 -7.02 -1.73
C GLU A 215 15.03 -5.55 -1.80
N LEU A 216 14.61 -4.77 -0.81
CA LEU A 216 15.03 -3.38 -0.71
C LEU A 216 16.52 -3.29 -0.37
N GLU A 217 17.30 -2.70 -1.26
CA GLU A 217 18.65 -2.28 -0.94
C GLU A 217 18.60 -1.08 0.02
N VAL A 218 18.96 -1.33 1.29
CA VAL A 218 18.86 -0.31 2.34
C VAL A 218 19.84 0.84 2.05
N PRO A 219 19.36 2.09 1.90
CA PRO A 219 20.25 3.21 1.64
C PRO A 219 21.22 3.45 2.80
N LYS A 220 22.45 3.90 2.48
CA LYS A 220 23.40 4.34 3.49
C LYS A 220 22.85 5.54 4.27
N GLN A 221 23.16 5.61 5.56
CA GLN A 221 22.72 6.68 6.44
C GLN A 221 23.63 7.92 6.39
N PRO A 222 23.10 9.11 6.71
CA PRO A 222 21.67 9.43 6.88
C PRO A 222 20.93 9.47 5.53
N PHE A 223 19.66 9.09 5.50
CA PHE A 223 18.77 9.31 4.36
C PHE A 223 17.38 9.73 4.79
N THR A 224 16.70 10.45 3.91
CA THR A 224 15.28 10.78 3.99
C THR A 224 14.55 10.26 2.75
N LEU A 225 13.27 9.96 2.94
CA LEU A 225 12.52 9.22 1.93
C LEU A 225 12.39 9.98 0.61
N SER A 226 12.29 11.31 0.64
CA SER A 226 12.07 12.13 -0.55
C SER A 226 13.20 12.03 -1.58
N VAL A 227 14.47 11.93 -1.17
CA VAL A 227 15.60 11.80 -2.10
C VAL A 227 15.67 10.43 -2.73
N ILE A 228 15.47 9.38 -1.93
CA ILE A 228 15.52 8.02 -2.45
C ILE A 228 14.34 7.79 -3.40
N LYS A 229 13.15 8.31 -3.09
CA LYS A 229 11.98 8.23 -3.98
C LYS A 229 12.18 8.95 -5.32
N ASP A 230 12.76 10.15 -5.30
CA ASP A 230 13.02 10.98 -6.50
C ASP A 230 14.14 10.41 -7.38
N ARG A 231 15.17 9.80 -6.77
CA ARG A 231 16.38 9.35 -7.48
C ARG A 231 16.40 7.87 -7.83
N SER A 232 15.54 7.05 -7.23
CA SER A 232 15.45 5.62 -7.52
C SER A 232 14.38 5.34 -8.57
N SER A 233 14.80 5.12 -9.81
CA SER A 233 14.04 4.33 -10.79
C SER A 233 14.38 2.85 -10.63
N ARG A 234 13.57 1.92 -11.19
CA ARG A 234 13.85 0.46 -11.16
C ARG A 234 15.30 0.10 -11.58
N ASN A 235 15.96 0.96 -12.36
CA ASN A 235 17.31 0.74 -12.91
C ASN A 235 18.42 1.60 -12.27
N ILE A 236 18.12 2.50 -11.32
CA ILE A 236 19.10 3.40 -10.72
C ILE A 236 19.31 3.03 -9.25
N LYS A 237 20.31 2.18 -9.03
CA LYS A 237 20.84 1.84 -7.71
C LYS A 237 21.91 2.86 -7.34
N ILE A 238 21.53 3.96 -6.69
CA ILE A 238 22.53 4.82 -6.06
C ILE A 238 22.78 4.28 -4.66
N SER A 239 23.83 3.47 -4.54
CA SER A 239 24.56 3.34 -3.29
C SER A 239 25.08 4.74 -2.96
N ALA A 240 24.43 5.45 -2.03
CA ALA A 240 24.81 6.82 -1.69
C ALA A 240 26.31 6.87 -1.34
N GLY A 241 27.12 7.37 -2.26
CA GLY A 241 28.53 7.67 -2.05
C GLY A 241 28.63 9.01 -1.33
N GLU A 242 29.25 8.98 -0.15
CA GLU A 242 29.96 10.00 0.67
C GLU A 242 29.66 11.52 0.57
N GLY A 243 28.68 12.00 -0.21
CA GLY A 243 28.51 13.41 -0.56
C GLY A 243 27.20 14.09 -0.15
N PHE A 244 26.36 13.47 0.69
CA PHE A 244 25.01 14.00 1.01
C PHE A 244 24.71 14.23 2.50
N ASP A 245 25.72 14.15 3.37
CA ASP A 245 25.52 14.04 4.83
C ASP A 245 24.80 15.25 5.45
N PHE A 246 25.21 16.49 5.15
CA PHE A 246 24.67 17.67 5.84
C PHE A 246 23.19 18.00 5.49
N ILE A 247 22.78 17.78 4.23
CA ILE A 247 21.39 18.03 3.80
C ILE A 247 20.47 16.97 4.39
N GLU A 248 20.87 15.70 4.33
CA GLU A 248 20.09 14.60 4.90
C GLU A 248 20.03 14.70 6.42
N GLN A 249 21.09 15.17 7.08
CA GLN A 249 21.08 15.47 8.51
C GLN A 249 20.10 16.61 8.84
N ALA A 250 20.09 17.72 8.08
CA ALA A 250 19.14 18.81 8.27
C ALA A 250 17.69 18.35 8.09
N ARG A 251 17.44 17.49 7.08
CA ARG A 251 16.13 16.89 6.82
C ARG A 251 15.70 15.94 7.93
N TRP A 252 16.61 15.13 8.45
CA TRP A 252 16.36 14.29 9.61
C TRP A 252 16.03 15.13 10.86
N GLN A 253 16.74 16.24 11.09
CA GLN A 253 16.39 17.16 12.17
C GLN A 253 14.98 17.74 12.01
N GLN A 254 14.55 18.04 10.79
CA GLN A 254 13.16 18.47 10.55
C GLN A 254 12.15 17.39 10.94
N VAL A 255 12.43 16.11 10.64
CA VAL A 255 11.59 14.99 11.07
C VAL A 255 11.51 14.91 12.59
N LEU A 256 12.64 15.04 13.29
CA LEU A 256 12.69 15.05 14.75
C LEU A 256 11.96 16.24 15.39
N VAL A 257 12.02 17.41 14.77
CA VAL A 257 11.27 18.59 15.25
C VAL A 257 9.77 18.37 15.09
N ASN A 258 9.34 17.89 13.92
CA ASN A 258 7.94 17.62 13.64
C ASN A 258 7.39 16.49 14.52
N SER A 259 8.19 15.45 14.78
CA SER A 259 7.76 14.27 15.54
C SER A 259 7.33 14.61 16.97
N ARG A 260 7.88 15.67 17.58
CA ARG A 260 7.48 16.12 18.93
C ARG A 260 6.02 16.54 19.01
N VAL A 261 5.43 16.98 17.90
CA VAL A 261 4.02 17.37 17.81
C VAL A 261 3.20 16.21 17.24
N GLU A 262 3.65 15.65 16.11
CA GLU A 262 2.90 14.64 15.37
C GLU A 262 2.72 13.34 16.16
N SER A 263 3.72 12.92 16.95
CA SER A 263 3.63 11.72 17.80
C SER A 263 2.58 11.83 18.92
N LEU A 264 2.14 13.04 19.27
CA LEU A 264 1.17 13.27 20.34
C LEU A 264 -0.29 13.24 19.85
N ARG A 265 -0.53 13.25 18.53
CA ARG A 265 -1.90 13.27 17.99
C ARG A 265 -2.71 12.08 18.48
N GLY A 266 -3.87 12.36 19.09
CA GLY A 266 -4.74 11.34 19.66
C GLY A 266 -4.24 10.66 20.94
N ARG A 267 -3.13 11.13 21.55
CA ARG A 267 -2.57 10.59 22.81
C ARG A 267 -2.94 11.45 24.01
N SER A 268 -4.22 11.50 24.36
CA SER A 268 -4.74 12.40 25.40
C SER A 268 -4.06 12.25 26.75
N ASP A 269 -3.81 11.02 27.20
CA ASP A 269 -3.16 10.76 28.50
C ASP A 269 -1.72 11.27 28.53
N ASP A 270 -0.98 11.08 27.44
CA ASP A 270 0.39 11.56 27.30
C ASP A 270 0.43 13.09 27.28
N ILE A 271 -0.49 13.73 26.56
CA ILE A 271 -0.57 15.19 26.50
C ILE A 271 -0.90 15.78 27.88
N GLU A 272 -1.90 15.26 28.60
CA GLU A 272 -2.23 15.76 29.95
C GLU A 272 -1.07 15.53 30.93
N SER A 273 -0.40 14.38 30.86
CA SER A 273 0.79 14.12 31.67
C SER A 273 1.90 15.15 31.39
N LEU A 274 2.18 15.46 30.13
CA LEU A 274 3.21 16.43 29.75
C LEU A 274 2.83 17.89 30.08
N ILE A 275 1.53 18.23 30.06
CA ILE A 275 1.03 19.54 30.52
C ILE A 275 1.21 19.65 32.05
N SER A 276 0.85 18.60 32.78
CA SER A 276 0.90 18.58 34.25
C SER A 276 2.32 18.82 34.81
N CYS A 277 3.34 18.33 34.10
CA CYS A 277 4.74 18.49 34.48
C CYS A 277 5.41 19.77 33.91
N GLY A 278 4.69 20.55 33.10
CA GLY A 278 5.18 21.80 32.50
C GLY A 278 6.04 21.67 31.24
N VAL A 279 6.16 20.47 30.65
CA VAL A 279 6.86 20.26 29.37
C VAL A 279 6.04 20.81 28.20
N LEU A 280 4.71 20.69 28.27
CA LEU A 280 3.78 21.26 27.29
C LEU A 280 2.92 22.37 27.91
N LYS A 281 2.46 23.29 27.05
CA LYS A 281 1.45 24.29 27.41
C LYS A 281 0.04 23.75 27.18
N GLN A 282 -0.97 24.38 27.80
CA GLN A 282 -2.37 23.92 27.72
C GLN A 282 -2.92 23.89 26.28
N GLU A 283 -2.39 24.71 25.38
CA GLU A 283 -2.78 24.75 23.96
C GLU A 283 -2.50 23.42 23.23
N ALA A 284 -1.63 22.55 23.78
CA ALA A 284 -1.38 21.22 23.23
C ALA A 284 -2.63 20.31 23.25
N ARG A 285 -3.64 20.62 24.08
CA ARG A 285 -4.93 19.89 24.12
C ARG A 285 -5.64 19.84 22.77
N LYS A 286 -5.37 20.78 21.87
CA LYS A 286 -5.93 20.75 20.49
C LYS A 286 -5.58 19.46 19.73
N LEU A 287 -4.43 18.85 20.05
CA LEU A 287 -3.95 17.60 19.44
C LEU A 287 -4.73 16.35 19.92
N MET A 288 -5.53 16.48 20.98
CA MET A 288 -6.42 15.41 21.47
C MET A 288 -7.66 15.25 20.61
N SER A 289 -8.16 16.37 20.09
CA SER A 289 -9.44 16.49 19.39
C SER A 289 -9.30 16.50 17.88
N GLU A 290 -8.09 16.64 17.34
CA GLU A 290 -7.88 16.50 15.90
C GLU A 290 -8.27 15.07 15.52
N PRO A 291 -9.36 14.89 14.75
CA PRO A 291 -9.63 13.58 14.20
C PRO A 291 -8.40 13.21 13.39
N VAL A 292 -8.01 11.96 13.53
CA VAL A 292 -7.17 11.23 12.59
C VAL A 292 -7.84 11.42 11.22
N ARG A 293 -7.52 12.50 10.49
CA ARG A 293 -8.15 12.95 9.24
C ARG A 293 -7.67 12.16 8.04
#